data_AF-A0A1U7NLT8-F1
#
_entry.id   AF-A0A1U7NLT8-F1
#
_cell.length_a   1.000
_cell.length_b   1.000
_cell.length_c   1.000
_cell.angle_alpha   90.00
_cell.angle_beta   90.00
_cell.angle_gamma   90.00
#
_symmetry.space_group_name_H-M   'P 1'
#
loop_
_entity.id
_entity.type
_entity.pdbx_description
1 polymer ?
#
loop_
_entity_poly.entity_id
_entity_poly.type
_entity_poly.pdbx_seq_one_letter_code
_entity_poly.pdbx_strand_id
1 'polypeptide(L)'
;MYLVVVKDDDLLSPYWAYRPIVLDEAARAIDNCLQGLSLQKKDELVIEIASDVIVKSEQKVYAKAIHTYYRNRLSEEARKLRHTRNSSFFLFIVGVIVLVGI
;
A
#
# COMPACT_ATOMS: atom_id res chain seq x y z
N MET A 1 -13.66 0.00 -7.50
CA MET A 1 -12.81 -0.05 -8.72
C MET A 1 -12.69 -1.51 -9.12
N TYR A 2 -12.84 -1.82 -10.41
CA TYR A 2 -12.79 -3.20 -10.90
C TYR A 2 -11.42 -3.49 -11.50
N LEU A 3 -10.77 -4.54 -11.01
CA LEU A 3 -9.52 -5.04 -11.58
C LEU A 3 -9.83 -6.28 -12.40
N VAL A 4 -9.53 -6.22 -13.71
CA VAL A 4 -9.73 -7.35 -14.63
C VAL A 4 -8.40 -8.06 -14.80
N VAL A 5 -8.33 -9.30 -14.32
CA VAL A 5 -7.13 -10.13 -14.41
C VAL A 5 -7.25 -11.05 -15.63
N VAL A 6 -6.48 -10.74 -16.67
CA VAL A 6 -6.47 -11.48 -17.96
C VAL A 6 -5.52 -12.69 -17.93
N LYS A 7 -4.49 -12.65 -17.07
CA LYS A 7 -3.57 -13.76 -16.78
C LYS A 7 -3.20 -13.77 -15.30
N ASP A 8 -3.17 -14.96 -14.70
CA ASP A 8 -3.00 -15.14 -13.25
C ASP A 8 -1.53 -15.37 -12.83
N ASP A 9 -0.65 -15.64 -13.80
CA ASP A 9 0.73 -16.10 -13.56
C ASP A 9 1.58 -15.14 -12.69
N ASP A 10 1.22 -13.85 -12.64
CA ASP A 10 2.04 -12.78 -12.04
C ASP A 10 1.30 -11.90 -11.00
N LEU A 11 0.15 -12.34 -10.46
CA LEU A 11 -0.60 -11.51 -9.50
C LEU A 11 -0.10 -11.69 -8.06
N LEU A 12 0.16 -12.94 -7.66
CA LEU A 12 0.76 -13.28 -6.38
C LEU A 12 2.18 -13.81 -6.58
N SER A 13 3.06 -13.44 -5.67
CA SER A 13 4.41 -14.00 -5.64
C SER A 13 4.34 -15.53 -5.58
N PRO A 14 5.20 -16.29 -6.27
CA PRO A 14 5.29 -17.74 -6.04
C PRO A 14 5.95 -18.09 -4.69
N TYR A 15 6.53 -17.10 -4.00
CA TYR A 15 7.33 -17.28 -2.78
C TYR A 15 6.61 -16.83 -1.50
N TRP A 16 5.33 -17.18 -1.32
CA TRP A 16 4.64 -16.99 -0.03
C TRP A 16 4.45 -18.30 0.74
N ALA A 17 4.79 -18.29 2.03
CA ALA A 17 4.64 -19.46 2.89
C ALA A 17 3.18 -19.63 3.40
N TYR A 18 2.69 -18.63 4.16
CA TYR A 18 1.37 -18.71 4.81
C TYR A 18 0.48 -17.50 4.55
N ARG A 19 1.02 -16.43 3.97
CA ARG A 19 0.29 -15.20 3.66
C ARG A 19 0.55 -14.81 2.21
N PRO A 20 -0.48 -14.75 1.36
CA PRO A 20 -0.31 -14.34 -0.03
C PRO A 20 0.25 -12.92 -0.12
N ILE A 21 1.26 -12.75 -0.98
CA ILE A 21 1.97 -11.48 -1.21
C ILE A 21 1.72 -11.07 -2.65
N VAL A 22 1.30 -9.83 -2.86
CA VAL A 22 1.11 -9.24 -4.19
C VAL A 22 2.49 -8.95 -4.80
N LEU A 23 2.70 -9.32 -6.07
CA LEU A 23 3.92 -9.00 -6.81
C LEU A 23 4.08 -7.49 -7.03
N ASP A 24 5.33 -7.01 -7.11
CA ASP A 24 5.61 -5.58 -7.23
C ASP A 24 5.12 -5.01 -8.57
N GLU A 25 5.20 -5.77 -9.68
CA GLU A 25 4.61 -5.35 -10.96
C GLU A 25 3.10 -5.14 -10.86
N ALA A 26 2.37 -6.09 -10.24
CA ALA A 26 0.94 -5.99 -10.04
C ALA A 26 0.59 -4.80 -9.12
N ALA A 27 1.35 -4.60 -8.05
CA ALA A 27 1.18 -3.46 -7.15
C ALA A 27 1.40 -2.12 -7.86
N ARG A 28 2.40 -2.01 -8.75
CA ARG A 28 2.66 -0.81 -9.55
C ARG A 28 1.55 -0.53 -10.56
N ALA A 29 1.00 -1.57 -11.19
CA ALA A 29 -0.13 -1.43 -12.09
C ALA A 29 -1.35 -0.86 -11.35
N ILE A 30 -1.64 -1.40 -10.15
CA ILE A 30 -2.72 -0.89 -9.30
C ILE A 30 -2.43 0.55 -8.85
N ASP A 31 -1.20 0.84 -8.40
CA ASP A 31 -0.79 2.19 -7.97
C ASP A 31 -0.91 3.22 -9.10
N ASN A 32 -0.59 2.85 -10.34
CA ASN A 32 -0.79 3.69 -11.52
C ASN A 32 -2.27 3.95 -11.79
N CYS A 33 -3.12 2.93 -11.67
CA CYS A 33 -4.57 3.12 -11.77
C CYS A 33 -5.15 3.98 -10.63
N LEU A 34 -4.49 3.99 -9.47
CA LEU A 34 -4.84 4.80 -8.31
C LEU A 34 -4.13 6.16 -8.28
N GLN A 35 -3.36 6.52 -9.30
CA GLN A 35 -2.77 7.86 -9.39
C GLN A 35 -3.89 8.90 -9.46
N GLY A 36 -3.83 9.87 -8.55
CA GLY A 36 -4.83 10.93 -8.42
C GLY A 36 -5.91 10.69 -7.35
N LEU A 37 -6.02 9.47 -6.80
CA LEU A 37 -6.85 9.23 -5.60
C LEU A 37 -6.09 9.66 -4.34
N SER A 38 -6.65 10.64 -3.63
CA SER A 38 -6.17 11.05 -2.30
C SER A 38 -6.13 9.86 -1.35
N LEU A 39 -5.09 9.78 -0.52
CA LEU A 39 -4.87 8.72 0.48
C LEU A 39 -6.09 8.49 1.39
N GLN A 40 -6.85 9.53 1.73
CA GLN A 40 -8.06 9.42 2.55
C GLN A 40 -9.19 8.63 1.85
N LYS A 41 -9.24 8.65 0.52
CA LYS A 41 -10.20 7.85 -0.27
C LYS A 41 -9.70 6.43 -0.51
N LYS A 42 -8.44 6.12 -0.17
CA LYS A 42 -7.89 4.76 -0.29
C LYS A 42 -8.33 3.85 0.86
N ASP A 43 -8.74 4.39 2.00
CA ASP A 43 -9.31 3.63 3.12
C ASP A 43 -10.72 3.07 2.80
N GLU A 44 -11.47 3.72 1.90
CA GLU A 44 -12.80 3.28 1.44
C GLU A 44 -12.75 2.48 0.13
N LEU A 45 -11.55 2.12 -0.32
CA LEU A 45 -11.35 1.56 -1.65
C LEU A 45 -11.81 0.09 -1.71
N VAL A 46 -12.98 -0.13 -2.30
CA VAL A 46 -13.48 -1.47 -2.62
C VAL A 46 -12.84 -1.92 -3.93
N ILE A 47 -11.97 -2.93 -3.83
CA ILE A 47 -11.31 -3.58 -4.97
C ILE A 47 -12.05 -4.89 -5.24
N GLU A 48 -12.72 -4.96 -6.39
CA GLU A 48 -13.36 -6.18 -6.86
C GLU A 48 -12.53 -6.79 -7.98
N ILE A 49 -12.24 -8.08 -7.85
CA ILE A 49 -11.41 -8.83 -8.80
C ILE A 49 -12.36 -9.58 -9.73
N ALA A 50 -12.39 -9.19 -11.00
CA ALA A 50 -13.11 -9.91 -12.04
C ALA A 50 -12.10 -10.74 -12.85
N SER A 51 -12.36 -12.02 -13.00
CA SER A 51 -11.55 -12.91 -13.84
C SER A 51 -12.38 -14.09 -14.31
N ASP A 52 -12.19 -14.46 -15.57
CA ASP A 52 -12.76 -15.68 -16.16
C ASP A 52 -11.89 -16.92 -15.90
N VAL A 53 -10.70 -16.71 -15.32
CA VAL A 53 -9.68 -17.75 -15.08
C VAL A 53 -9.57 -18.10 -13.60
N ILE A 54 -9.85 -17.14 -12.70
CA ILE A 54 -9.75 -17.32 -11.24
C ILE A 54 -11.06 -17.86 -10.68
N VAL A 55 -10.98 -18.94 -9.90
CA VAL A 55 -12.14 -19.55 -9.26
C VAL A 55 -12.62 -18.68 -8.08
N LYS A 56 -13.93 -18.68 -7.78
CA LYS A 56 -14.51 -17.91 -6.65
C LYS A 56 -13.80 -18.10 -5.29
N SER A 57 -13.21 -19.27 -5.05
CA SER A 57 -12.44 -19.55 -3.84
C SER A 57 -11.13 -18.75 -3.78
N GLU A 58 -10.48 -18.58 -4.92
CA GLU A 58 -9.19 -17.89 -5.06
C GLU A 58 -9.39 -16.38 -5.08
N GLN A 59 -10.49 -15.89 -5.66
CA GLN A 59 -10.88 -14.46 -5.58
C GLN A 59 -10.83 -13.91 -4.15
N LYS A 60 -11.27 -14.70 -3.16
CA LYS A 60 -11.22 -14.29 -1.74
C LYS A 60 -9.78 -14.17 -1.23
N VAL A 61 -8.88 -15.05 -1.69
CA VAL A 61 -7.47 -15.04 -1.32
C VAL A 61 -6.79 -13.80 -1.91
N TYR A 62 -7.01 -13.54 -3.18
CA TYR A 62 -6.47 -12.36 -3.88
C TYR A 62 -7.00 -11.05 -3.28
N ALA A 63 -8.30 -10.94 -3.04
CA ALA A 63 -8.89 -9.74 -2.42
C ALA A 63 -8.29 -9.49 -1.04
N LYS A 64 -8.09 -10.55 -0.23
CA LYS A 64 -7.45 -10.44 1.08
C LYS A 64 -5.99 -10.03 0.98
N ALA A 65 -5.25 -10.55 0.00
CA ALA A 65 -3.84 -10.21 -0.23
C ALA A 65 -3.68 -8.72 -0.57
N ILE A 66 -4.48 -8.23 -1.52
CA ILE A 66 -4.46 -6.82 -1.96
C ILE A 66 -4.87 -5.89 -0.82
N HIS A 67 -5.94 -6.21 -0.09
CA HIS A 67 -6.37 -5.43 1.06
C HIS A 67 -5.29 -5.37 2.15
N THR A 68 -4.62 -6.49 2.41
CA THR A 68 -3.53 -6.56 3.40
C THR A 68 -2.33 -5.73 2.96
N TYR A 69 -1.96 -5.80 1.68
CA TYR A 69 -0.86 -5.01 1.11
C TYR A 69 -1.09 -3.51 1.30
N TYR A 70 -2.26 -3.00 0.87
CA TYR A 70 -2.56 -1.56 0.98
C TYR A 70 -2.69 -1.10 2.43
N ARG A 71 -3.30 -1.91 3.31
CA ARG A 71 -3.36 -1.60 4.75
C ARG A 71 -1.97 -1.46 5.37
N ASN A 72 -1.04 -2.35 5.02
CA ASN A 72 0.34 -2.26 5.50
C ASN A 72 1.04 -1.01 4.95
N ARG A 73 0.91 -0.72 3.66
CA ARG A 73 1.43 0.48 3.00
C ARG A 73 0.98 1.78 3.68
N LEU A 74 -0.33 1.89 3.95
CA LEU A 74 -0.90 3.05 4.65
C LEU A 74 -0.33 3.19 6.07
N SER A 75 -0.17 2.08 6.78
CA SER A 75 0.42 2.09 8.13
C SER A 75 1.90 2.51 8.13
N GLU A 76 2.67 2.07 7.12
CA GLU A 76 4.08 2.44 6.96
C GLU A 76 4.24 3.92 6.59
N GLU A 77 3.41 4.44 5.68
CA GLU A 77 3.41 5.86 5.32
C GLU A 77 3.02 6.73 6.52
N ALA A 78 2.00 6.33 7.30
CA ALA A 78 1.63 7.02 8.54
C ALA A 78 2.75 6.98 9.61
N ARG A 79 3.54 5.90 9.63
CA ARG A 79 4.72 5.79 10.51
C ARG A 79 5.85 6.69 10.02
N LYS A 80 6.12 6.72 8.71
CA LYS A 80 7.12 7.61 8.09
C LYS A 80 6.79 9.07 8.36
N LEU A 81 5.55 9.50 8.14
CA LEU A 81 5.08 10.87 8.44
C LEU A 81 5.31 11.26 9.90
N ARG A 82 4.99 10.36 10.85
CA ARG A 82 5.26 10.60 12.28
C ARG A 82 6.76 10.73 12.58
N HIS A 83 7.59 9.87 11.98
CA HIS A 83 9.03 9.91 12.15
C HIS A 83 9.64 11.20 11.59
N THR A 84 9.22 11.61 10.38
CA THR A 84 9.69 12.85 9.74
C THR A 84 9.28 14.06 10.57
N ARG A 85 8.03 14.11 11.07
CA ARG A 85 7.55 15.20 11.94
C ARG A 85 8.37 15.33 13.22
N ASN A 86 8.68 14.22 13.87
CA ASN A 86 9.51 14.22 15.09
C ASN A 86 10.94 14.68 14.80
N SER A 87 11.51 14.24 13.67
CA SER A 87 12.86 14.64 13.25
C SER A 87 12.93 16.14 12.95
N SER A 88 11.92 16.68 12.24
CA SER A 88 11.83 18.13 11.97
C SER A 88 11.66 18.94 13.25
N PHE A 89 10.87 18.47 14.21
CA PHE A 89 10.68 19.15 15.49
C PHE A 89 11.97 19.17 16.32
N PHE A 90 12.73 18.07 16.31
CA PHE A 90 14.02 18.00 16.98
C PHE A 90 15.04 18.97 16.38
N LEU A 91 15.14 19.03 15.04
CA LEU A 91 15.99 19.99 14.34
C LEU A 91 15.59 21.44 14.63
N PHE A 92 14.28 21.72 14.73
CA PHE A 92 13.79 23.04 15.10
C PHE A 92 14.24 23.44 16.52
N ILE A 93 14.10 22.55 17.50
CA ILE A 93 14.56 22.81 18.88
C ILE A 93 16.07 23.06 18.92
N VAL A 94 16.85 22.21 18.25
CA VAL A 94 18.31 22.37 18.18
C VAL A 94 18.67 23.74 17.56
N GLY A 95 17.98 24.13 16.48
CA GLY A 95 18.17 25.44 15.86
C GLY A 95 17.87 26.61 16.80
N VAL A 96 16.78 26.55 17.58
CA VAL A 96 16.42 27.59 18.56
C VAL A 96 17.46 27.69 19.68
N ILE A 97 17.94 26.55 20.21
CA ILE A 97 18.96 26.53 21.27
C ILE A 97 20.26 27.18 20.78
N VAL A 98 20.69 26.85 19.56
CA VAL A 98 21.90 27.45 18.96
C VAL A 98 21.72 28.95 18.77
N LEU A 99 20.55 29.41 18.32
CA LEU A 99 20.29 30.83 18.03
C LEU A 99 20.14 31.69 19.29
N VAL A 100 19.67 31.12 20.40
CA VAL A 100 19.55 31.81 21.70
C VAL A 100 20.83 31.71 22.54
N GLY A 101 21.65 30.67 22.32
CA GLY A 101 22.92 30.46 22.99
C GLY A 101 24.12 31.21 22.39
N ILE A 102 23.93 31.84 21.21
CA ILE A 102 24.84 32.79 20.58
C ILE A 102 24.38 34.20 20.94
#